data_AF-A0A1E4SUB0-F1
#
_entry.id   AF-A0A1E4SUB0-F1
#
_cell.length_a   1.000
_cell.length_b   1.000
_cell.length_c   1.000
_cell.angle_alpha   90.00
_cell.angle_beta   90.00
_cell.angle_gamma   90.00
#
_symmetry.space_group_name_H-M   'P 1'
#
loop_
_entity.id
_entity.type
_entity.pdbx_description
1 polymer ?
#
loop_
_entity_poly.entity_id
_entity_poly.type
_entity_poly.pdbx_seq_one_letter_code
_entity_poly.pdbx_strand_id
1 'polypeptide(L)'
;MKTLSNEEKEIAIHLKANIWYIISQQMNHEVSKLASTPLGKNVTVTTRFTAALVELVYRQLITLGEDLELFANHAGRTTITPDDMYMIVRKNDALSEILKEYLVEYEENERIKNQG
;
A
#
# COMPACT_ATOMS: atom_id res chain seq x y z
N MET A 1 10.24 -12.45 -17.44
CA MET A 1 9.68 -11.11 -17.22
C MET A 1 8.76 -10.82 -18.39
N LYS A 2 7.45 -10.66 -18.15
CA LYS A 2 6.47 -10.39 -19.23
C LYS A 2 6.83 -9.04 -19.88
N THR A 3 6.97 -9.02 -21.20
CA THR A 3 7.22 -7.77 -21.92
C THR A 3 5.93 -6.97 -21.95
N LEU A 4 5.94 -5.77 -21.37
CA LEU A 4 4.78 -4.89 -21.37
C LEU A 4 4.51 -4.34 -22.77
N SER A 5 3.24 -4.32 -23.16
CA SER A 5 2.73 -3.59 -24.31
C SER A 5 2.96 -2.09 -24.13
N ASN A 6 2.84 -1.30 -25.21
CA ASN A 6 2.97 0.15 -25.10
C ASN A 6 1.87 0.76 -24.21
N GLU A 7 0.66 0.21 -24.26
CA GLU A 7 -0.44 0.61 -23.39
C GLU A 7 -0.15 0.28 -21.91
N GLU A 8 0.34 -0.93 -21.63
CA GLU A 8 0.73 -1.33 -20.27
C GLU A 8 1.86 -0.45 -19.71
N LYS A 9 2.78 0.03 -20.57
CA LYS A 9 3.82 0.99 -20.18
C LYS A 9 3.27 2.36 -19.84
N GLU A 10 2.34 2.89 -20.64
CA GLU A 10 1.67 4.16 -20.35
C GLU A 10 0.90 4.08 -19.03
N ILE A 11 0.15 2.99 -18.80
CA ILE A 11 -0.53 2.74 -17.52
C ILE A 11 0.48 2.72 -16.36
N ALA A 12 1.60 2.00 -16.50
CA ALA A 12 2.63 1.95 -15.48
C ALA A 12 3.22 3.33 -15.16
N ILE A 13 3.41 4.19 -16.17
CA ILE A 13 3.86 5.58 -15.99
C ILE A 13 2.83 6.37 -15.17
N HIS A 14 1.55 6.29 -15.52
CA HIS A 14 0.48 6.96 -14.77
C HIS A 14 0.35 6.45 -13.33
N LEU A 15 0.43 5.14 -13.10
CA LEU A 15 0.42 4.56 -11.76
C LEU A 15 1.60 5.07 -10.92
N LYS A 16 2.81 5.11 -11.50
CA LYS A 16 4.00 5.60 -10.81
C LYS A 16 3.91 7.09 -10.47
N ALA A 17 3.32 7.91 -11.34
CA ALA A 17 3.05 9.32 -11.06
C ALA A 17 2.06 9.50 -9.90
N ASN A 18 1.01 8.69 -9.85
CA ASN A 18 0.05 8.69 -8.74
C ASN A 18 0.70 8.26 -7.41
N ILE A 19 1.53 7.21 -7.43
CA ILE A 19 2.30 6.79 -6.26
C ILE A 19 3.22 7.91 -5.78
N TRP A 20 3.91 8.60 -6.70
CA TRP A 20 4.73 9.76 -6.36
C TRP A 20 3.94 10.87 -5.66
N TYR A 21 2.75 11.18 -6.18
CA TYR A 21 1.89 12.19 -5.58
C TYR A 21 1.47 11.81 -4.15
N ILE A 22 0.96 10.59 -3.96
CA ILE A 22 0.50 10.08 -2.65
C ILE A 22 1.65 10.06 -1.65
N ILE A 23 2.82 9.53 -2.04
CA ILE A 23 3.99 9.46 -1.16
C ILE A 23 4.49 10.86 -0.80
N SER A 24 4.51 11.79 -1.76
CA SER A 24 4.90 13.17 -1.48
C SER A 24 3.97 13.85 -0.47
N GLN A 25 2.65 13.63 -0.58
CA GLN A 25 1.68 14.13 0.40
C GLN A 25 1.89 13.50 1.78
N GLN A 26 2.04 12.18 1.87
CA GLN A 26 2.29 11.48 3.13
C GLN A 26 3.57 11.94 3.80
N MET A 27 4.67 12.09 3.05
CA MET A 27 5.93 12.58 3.60
C MET A 27 5.82 14.02 4.11
N ASN A 28 5.16 14.91 3.38
CA ASN A 28 4.94 16.28 3.85
C ASN A 28 4.16 16.29 5.17
N HIS A 29 3.15 15.42 5.30
CA HIS A 29 2.38 15.26 6.53
C HIS A 29 3.24 14.74 7.69
N GLU A 30 4.03 13.69 7.46
CA GLU A 30 4.89 13.11 8.50
C GLU A 30 6.01 14.06 8.93
N VAL A 31 6.63 14.79 7.99
CA VAL A 31 7.63 15.82 8.32
C VAL A 31 6.99 16.95 9.12
N SER A 32 5.77 17.37 8.77
CA SER A 32 5.03 18.39 9.52
C SER A 32 4.76 17.96 10.97
N LYS A 33 4.35 16.70 11.18
CA LYS A 33 4.21 16.13 12.53
C LYS A 33 5.53 16.11 13.28
N LEU A 34 6.60 15.65 12.64
CA LEU A 34 7.93 15.58 13.26
C LEU A 34 8.46 16.97 13.64
N ALA A 35 8.19 17.99 12.83
CA ALA A 35 8.59 19.37 13.10
C ALA A 35 8.00 19.94 14.42
N SER A 36 6.88 19.38 14.89
CA SER A 36 6.31 19.73 16.20
C SER A 36 7.12 19.17 17.39
N THR A 37 8.06 18.25 17.14
CA THR A 37 8.90 17.63 18.17
C THR A 37 10.31 18.24 18.19
N PRO A 38 11.01 18.25 19.35
CA PRO A 38 12.38 18.75 19.44
C PRO A 38 13.36 18.02 18.50
N LEU A 39 13.13 16.73 18.24
CA LEU A 39 13.98 15.90 17.39
C LEU A 39 13.77 16.17 15.89
N GLY A 40 12.55 16.54 15.49
CA GLY A 40 12.17 16.67 14.09
C GLY A 40 12.24 18.09 13.51
N LYS A 41 12.60 19.10 14.31
CA LYS A 41 12.60 20.53 13.91
C LYS A 41 13.43 20.84 12.65
N ASN A 42 14.48 20.06 12.39
CA ASN A 42 15.37 20.24 11.25
C ASN A 42 15.30 19.09 10.23
N VAL A 43 14.30 18.22 10.33
CA VAL A 43 14.12 17.11 9.39
C VAL A 43 13.49 17.66 8.12
N THR A 44 14.07 17.33 6.98
CA THR A 44 13.53 17.67 5.66
C THR A 44 13.54 16.44 4.77
N VAL A 45 12.63 16.41 3.80
CA VAL A 45 12.54 15.34 2.81
C VAL A 45 13.17 15.81 1.51
N THR A 46 14.18 15.08 1.06
CA THR A 46 14.87 15.39 -0.20
C THR A 46 14.17 14.74 -1.39
N THR A 47 14.26 15.36 -2.56
CA THR A 47 13.75 14.78 -3.82
C THR A 47 14.30 13.38 -4.08
N ARG A 48 15.57 13.13 -3.71
CA ARG A 48 16.21 11.82 -3.88
C ARG A 48 15.59 10.78 -2.95
N PHE A 49 15.32 11.13 -1.70
CA PHE A 49 14.63 10.24 -0.77
C PHE A 49 13.21 9.92 -1.27
N THR A 50 12.46 10.94 -1.70
CA THR A 50 11.13 10.76 -2.32
C THR A 50 11.18 9.79 -3.49
N ALA A 51 12.09 9.98 -4.43
CA ALA A 51 12.21 9.12 -5.60
C ALA A 51 12.56 7.66 -5.23
N ALA A 52 13.45 7.47 -4.25
CA ALA A 52 13.81 6.14 -3.76
C ALA A 52 12.63 5.45 -3.07
N LEU A 53 11.85 6.18 -2.25
CA LEU A 53 10.68 5.64 -1.58
C LEU A 53 9.57 5.27 -2.58
N VAL A 54 9.36 6.10 -3.60
CA VAL A 54 8.42 5.80 -4.71
C VAL A 54 8.80 4.51 -5.43
N GLU A 55 10.08 4.33 -5.76
CA GLU A 55 10.55 3.11 -6.40
C GLU A 55 10.40 1.88 -5.49
N LEU A 56 10.68 2.04 -4.18
CA LEU A 56 10.51 0.98 -3.19
C LEU A 56 9.04 0.54 -3.09
N VAL A 57 8.12 1.49 -2.92
CA VAL A 57 6.68 1.20 -2.82
C VAL A 57 6.15 0.60 -4.11
N TYR A 58 6.55 1.11 -5.27
CA TYR A 58 6.17 0.55 -6.56
C TYR A 58 6.57 -0.92 -6.69
N ARG A 59 7.80 -1.27 -6.32
CA ARG A 59 8.27 -2.66 -6.30
C ARG A 59 7.51 -3.53 -5.31
N GLN A 60 7.24 -3.00 -4.13
CA GLN A 60 6.47 -3.71 -3.11
C GLN A 60 5.05 -4.02 -3.57
N LEU A 61 4.40 -3.09 -4.29
CA LEU A 61 3.07 -3.30 -4.86
C LEU A 61 3.04 -4.41 -5.92
N ILE A 62 4.09 -4.50 -6.75
CA ILE A 62 4.21 -5.60 -7.72
C ILE A 62 4.29 -6.94 -7.00
N THR A 63 5.22 -7.08 -6.06
CA THR A 63 5.39 -8.32 -5.28
C THR A 63 4.12 -8.66 -4.50
N LEU A 64 3.48 -7.66 -3.89
CA LEU A 64 2.22 -7.84 -3.18
C LEU A 64 1.13 -8.39 -4.09
N GLY A 65 0.97 -7.84 -5.29
CA GLY A 65 -0.02 -8.32 -6.27
C GLY A 65 0.23 -9.75 -6.72
N GLU A 66 1.49 -10.09 -7.02
CA GLU A 66 1.90 -11.46 -7.37
C GLU A 66 1.60 -12.45 -6.23
N ASP A 67 1.94 -12.10 -5.00
CA ASP A 67 1.70 -12.94 -3.82
C ASP A 67 0.19 -13.13 -3.56
N LEU A 68 -0.61 -12.06 -3.66
CA LEU A 68 -2.07 -12.14 -3.50
C LEU A 68 -2.71 -13.07 -4.53
N GLU A 69 -2.32 -12.96 -5.80
CA GLU A 69 -2.80 -13.85 -6.87
C GLU A 69 -2.40 -15.30 -6.60
N LEU A 70 -1.15 -15.54 -6.18
CA LEU A 70 -0.66 -16.87 -5.85
C LEU A 70 -1.41 -17.50 -4.67
N PHE A 71 -1.71 -16.74 -3.61
CA PHE A 71 -2.46 -17.26 -2.46
C PHE A 71 -3.93 -17.56 -2.80
N ALA A 72 -4.58 -16.70 -3.57
CA ALA A 72 -5.93 -16.96 -4.04
C ALA A 72 -5.99 -18.24 -4.89
N ASN A 73 -5.06 -18.37 -5.84
CA ASN A 73 -4.98 -19.54 -6.71
C ASN A 73 -4.63 -20.83 -5.94
N HIS A 74 -3.75 -20.76 -4.94
CA HIS A 74 -3.42 -21.90 -4.07
C HIS A 74 -4.65 -22.42 -3.32
N ALA A 75 -5.59 -21.55 -2.98
CA ALA A 75 -6.87 -21.89 -2.37
C ALA A 75 -7.97 -22.26 -3.39
N GLY A 76 -7.64 -22.39 -4.68
CA GLY A 76 -8.60 -22.72 -5.74
C GLY A 76 -9.56 -21.57 -6.10
N ARG A 77 -9.22 -20.33 -5.75
CA ARG A 77 -10.03 -19.13 -6.02
C ARG A 77 -9.40 -18.28 -7.12
N THR A 78 -10.25 -17.58 -7.87
CA THR A 78 -9.86 -16.54 -8.84
C THR A 78 -10.09 -15.13 -8.32
N THR A 79 -10.70 -15.01 -7.13
CA THR A 79 -10.98 -13.74 -6.44
C THR A 79 -10.16 -13.67 -5.16
N ILE A 80 -9.42 -12.57 -5.02
CA ILE A 80 -8.62 -12.26 -3.83
C ILE A 80 -9.56 -11.93 -2.67
N THR A 81 -9.28 -12.45 -1.48
CA THR A 81 -10.00 -12.19 -0.24
C THR A 81 -9.04 -11.68 0.85
N PRO A 82 -9.55 -11.14 1.99
CA PRO A 82 -8.70 -10.71 3.09
C PRO A 82 -7.76 -11.81 3.65
N ASP A 83 -8.15 -13.08 3.55
CA ASP A 83 -7.30 -14.21 3.97
C ASP A 83 -5.98 -14.27 3.20
N ASP A 84 -5.97 -13.88 1.92
CA ASP A 84 -4.76 -13.82 1.10
C ASP A 84 -3.80 -12.73 1.62
N MET A 85 -4.35 -11.60 2.07
CA MET A 85 -3.57 -10.54 2.69
C MET A 85 -2.99 -11.00 4.03
N TYR A 86 -3.75 -11.75 4.84
CA TYR A 86 -3.24 -12.31 6.10
C TYR A 86 -2.10 -13.30 5.89
N MET A 87 -2.08 -14.04 4.77
CA MET A 87 -0.94 -14.90 4.42
C MET A 87 0.33 -14.11 4.15
N ILE A 88 0.23 -12.89 3.62
CA ILE A 88 1.37 -12.01 3.34
C ILE A 88 1.93 -11.43 4.65
N VAL A 89 1.06 -10.95 5.54
CA VAL A 89 1.49 -10.28 6.78
C VAL A 89 1.76 -11.22 7.95
N ARG A 90 1.54 -12.53 7.80
CA ARG A 90 1.65 -13.55 8.87
C ARG A 90 2.94 -13.57 9.69
N LYS A 91 4.02 -12.92 9.22
CA LYS A 91 5.30 -12.81 9.94
C LYS A 91 5.41 -11.55 10.80
N ASN A 92 4.41 -10.67 10.73
CA ASN A 92 4.30 -9.46 11.50
C ASN A 92 2.94 -9.47 12.22
N ASP A 93 2.94 -10.00 13.44
CA ASP A 93 1.72 -10.20 14.23
C ASP A 93 0.99 -8.88 14.48
N ALA A 94 1.73 -7.81 14.81
CA ALA A 94 1.17 -6.49 15.04
C ALA A 94 0.47 -5.92 13.79
N LEU A 95 1.09 -6.06 12.61
CA LEU A 95 0.46 -5.64 11.36
C LEU A 95 -0.75 -6.52 11.02
N SER A 96 -0.68 -7.82 11.30
CA SER A 96 -1.79 -8.74 11.09
C SER A 96 -3.00 -8.39 11.97
N GLU A 97 -2.77 -8.01 13.22
CA GLU A 97 -3.79 -7.56 14.15
C GLU A 97 -4.44 -6.26 13.69
N ILE A 98 -3.64 -5.24 13.35
CA ILE A 98 -4.15 -3.95 12.82
C ILE A 98 -5.04 -4.17 11.59
N LEU A 99 -4.65 -5.05 10.65
CA LEU A 99 -5.44 -5.32 9.45
C LEU A 99 -6.73 -6.09 9.74
N LYS A 100 -6.78 -6.91 10.79
CA LYS A 100 -8.01 -7.58 11.24
C LYS A 100 -8.98 -6.60 11.87
N GLU A 101 -8.49 -5.74 12.76
CA GLU A 101 -9.29 -4.66 13.36
C GLU A 101 -9.89 -3.76 12.28
N TYR A 102 -9.07 -3.36 11.30
CA TYR A 102 -9.52 -2.56 10.16
C TYR A 102 -10.64 -3.24 9.35
N LEU A 103 -10.54 -4.56 9.11
CA LEU A 103 -11.58 -5.29 8.40
C LEU A 103 -12.91 -5.31 9.16
N VAL A 104 -12.86 -5.54 10.48
CA VAL A 104 -14.06 -5.53 11.33
C VAL A 104 -14.73 -4.16 11.30
N GLU A 105 -13.96 -3.08 11.42
CA GLU A 105 -14.49 -1.71 11.35
C GLU A 105 -15.11 -1.42 9.97
N TYR A 106 -14.45 -1.85 8.89
CA TYR A 106 -14.95 -1.69 7.53
C TYR A 106 -16.28 -2.41 7.32
N GLU A 107 -16.40 -3.67 7.74
CA GLU A 107 -17.63 -4.46 7.62
C GLU A 107 -18.79 -3.84 8.39
N GLU A 108 -18.54 -3.32 9.60
CA GLU A 108 -19.56 -2.65 10.40
C GLU A 108 -20.04 -1.36 9.72
N ASN A 109 -19.11 -0.56 9.20
CA ASN A 109 -19.44 0.67 8.47
C ASN A 109 -20.27 0.38 7.20
N GLU A 110 -19.96 -0.69 6.47
CA GLU A 110 -20.75 -1.10 5.30
C GLU A 110 -22.13 -1.62 5.69
N ARG A 111 -22.28 -2.32 6.83
CA ARG A 111 -23.60 -2.73 7.34
C ARG A 111 -24.47 -1.52 7.67
N ILE A 112 -23.91 -0.50 8.34
CA ILE A 112 -24.62 0.72 8.70
C ILE A 112 -25.11 1.46 7.45
N LYS A 113 -24.25 1.62 6.42
CA LYS A 113 -24.63 2.29 5.16
C LYS A 113 -25.77 1.58 4.43
N ASN A 114 -25.81 0.25 4.49
CA ASN A 114 -26.82 -0.55 3.78
C ASN A 114 -28.15 -0.67 4.55
N GLN A 115 -28.25 -0.12 5.76
CA GLN A 115 -29.47 -0.09 6.58
C GLN A 115 -30.21 1.27 6.56
N GLY A 116 -29.64 2.29 5.91
CA GLY A 116 -30.24 3.63 5.74
C GLY A 116 -30.74 3.86 4.32
#